data_AF-A0A832M1M2-F1
#
_entry.id   AF-A0A832M1M2-F1
#
_cell.length_a   1.000
_cell.length_b   1.000
_cell.length_c   1.000
_cell.angle_alpha   90.00
_cell.angle_beta   90.00
_cell.angle_gamma   90.00
#
_symmetry.space_group_name_H-M   'P 1'
#
loop_
_entity.id
_entity.type
_entity.pdbx_description
1 polymer ?
#
loop_
_entity_poly.entity_id
_entity_poly.type
_entity_poly.pdbx_seq_one_letter_code
_entity_poly.pdbx_strand_id
1 'polypeptide(L)'
;MSSFAPLIGQPRAVELLTQAVTKQRIAPAYLFAGPEGVGRSLAALCFVECLFNQPESQRSTGEGLRNRLRQRNHPDLLWVEPTYLHQGKRLSIAEAIASGIKRKTLPVIRLEQVREISQFLARSA
;
A
#
# COMPACT_ATOMS: atom_id res chain seq x y z
N MET A 1 15.48 3.38 12.07
CA MET A 1 15.36 4.42 11.01
C MET A 1 13.90 4.75 10.80
N SER A 2 13.53 6.02 10.62
CA SER A 2 12.13 6.43 10.39
C SER A 2 11.58 5.83 9.09
N SER A 3 10.39 5.22 9.12
CA SER A 3 9.72 4.67 7.94
C SER A 3 9.48 5.72 6.85
N PHE A 4 9.44 7.01 7.22
CA PHE A 4 9.22 8.15 6.33
C PHE A 4 10.49 8.73 5.71
N ALA A 5 11.67 8.18 5.99
CA ALA A 5 12.94 8.67 5.43
C ALA A 5 12.96 8.86 3.89
N PRO A 6 12.26 8.05 3.07
CA PRO A 6 12.19 8.27 1.62
C PRO A 6 11.37 9.49 1.18
N LEU A 7 10.55 10.09 2.05
CA LEU A 7 9.72 11.24 1.71
C LEU A 7 10.51 12.54 1.85
N ILE A 8 10.62 13.28 0.76
CA ILE A 8 11.36 14.54 0.69
C ILE A 8 10.36 15.70 0.61
N GLY A 9 10.61 16.78 1.37
CA GLY A 9 9.85 18.02 1.27
C GLY A 9 8.42 17.98 1.84
N GLN A 10 8.07 16.96 2.64
CA GLN A 10 6.72 16.79 3.21
C GLN A 10 6.70 16.71 4.75
N PRO A 11 7.36 17.64 5.48
CA PRO A 11 7.52 17.52 6.94
C PRO A 11 6.18 17.53 7.68
N ARG A 12 5.20 18.34 7.22
CA ARG A 12 3.89 18.43 7.87
C ARG A 12 3.07 17.13 7.75
N ALA A 13 3.09 16.50 6.59
CA ALA A 13 2.39 15.24 6.38
C ALA A 13 3.02 14.12 7.24
N VAL A 14 4.35 14.05 7.26
CA VAL A 14 5.10 13.11 8.10
C VAL A 14 4.79 13.30 9.58
N GLU A 15 4.77 14.55 10.05
CA GLU A 15 4.41 14.87 11.44
C GLU A 15 3.00 14.39 11.80
N LEU A 16 2.00 14.72 10.98
CA LEU A 16 0.60 14.33 11.23
C LEU A 16 0.42 12.80 11.29
N LEU A 17 1.02 12.09 10.33
CA LEU A 17 0.94 10.62 10.28
C LEU A 17 1.67 9.98 11.45
N THR A 18 2.87 10.47 11.78
CA THR A 18 3.63 9.99 12.93
C THR A 18 2.84 10.19 14.23
N GLN A 19 2.24 11.36 14.41
CA GLN A 19 1.44 11.69 15.59
C GLN A 19 0.18 10.80 15.71
N ALA A 20 -0.46 10.46 14.59
CA ALA A 20 -1.61 9.54 14.61
C ALA A 20 -1.22 8.15 15.13
N VAL A 21 -0.06 7.64 14.72
CA VAL A 21 0.48 6.35 15.18
C VAL A 21 0.91 6.42 16.65
N THR A 22 1.70 7.43 17.03
CA THR A 22 2.24 7.54 18.40
C THR A 22 1.15 7.78 19.45
N LYS A 23 0.08 8.49 19.08
CA LYS A 23 -1.07 8.73 19.96
C LYS A 23 -2.13 7.62 19.89
N GLN A 24 -1.92 6.57 19.09
CA GLN A 24 -2.90 5.52 18.82
C GLN A 24 -4.27 6.08 18.39
N ARG A 25 -4.27 7.18 17.62
CA ARG A 25 -5.47 7.85 17.08
C ARG A 25 -5.47 7.78 15.56
N ILE A 26 -5.55 6.55 15.05
CA ILE A 26 -5.53 6.28 13.61
C ILE A 26 -6.95 6.43 13.08
N ALA A 27 -7.13 7.25 12.04
CA ALA A 27 -8.41 7.37 11.37
C ALA A 27 -8.70 6.09 10.54
N PRO A 28 -9.97 5.71 10.36
CA PRO A 28 -10.32 4.51 9.60
C PRO A 28 -9.99 4.61 8.10
N ALA A 29 -9.83 5.83 7.57
CA ALA A 29 -9.51 6.06 6.17
C ALA A 29 -8.67 7.32 5.97
N TYR A 30 -7.77 7.29 4.99
CA TYR A 30 -6.91 8.40 4.60
C TYR A 30 -6.96 8.62 3.09
N LEU A 31 -7.04 9.88 2.67
CA LEU A 31 -6.87 10.29 1.28
C LEU A 31 -5.55 11.05 1.15
N PHE A 32 -4.61 10.50 0.38
CA PHE A 32 -3.35 11.16 0.06
C PHE A 32 -3.52 11.99 -1.22
N ALA A 33 -3.58 13.31 -1.09
CA ALA A 33 -3.80 14.25 -2.20
C ALA A 33 -2.60 15.16 -2.44
N GLY A 34 -2.45 15.63 -3.68
CA GLY A 34 -1.34 16.49 -4.11
C GLY A 34 -1.06 16.35 -5.61
N PRO A 35 -0.11 17.16 -6.13
CA PRO A 35 0.25 17.16 -7.55
C PRO A 35 0.85 15.82 -7.98
N GLU A 36 0.87 15.58 -9.29
CA GLU A 36 1.52 14.41 -9.86
C GLU A 36 3.02 14.39 -9.50
N GLY A 37 3.56 13.21 -9.19
CA GLY A 37 4.96 13.07 -8.80
C GLY A 37 5.30 13.40 -7.33
N VAL A 38 4.36 13.94 -6.53
CA VAL A 38 4.64 14.28 -5.10
C VAL A 38 4.89 13.06 -4.20
N GLY A 39 4.66 11.83 -4.69
CA GLY A 39 4.90 10.61 -3.91
C GLY A 39 3.74 10.17 -3.01
N ARG A 40 2.48 10.45 -3.40
CA ARG A 40 1.27 10.02 -2.65
C ARG A 40 1.28 8.53 -2.26
N SER A 41 1.53 7.65 -3.23
CA SER A 41 1.60 6.20 -3.00
C SER A 41 2.78 5.79 -2.13
N LEU A 42 3.91 6.50 -2.24
CA LEU A 42 5.08 6.29 -1.39
C LEU A 42 4.76 6.67 0.06
N ALA A 43 4.06 7.79 0.27
CA ALA A 43 3.66 8.23 1.60
C ALA A 43 2.70 7.24 2.27
N ALA A 44 1.74 6.70 1.52
CA ALA A 44 0.87 5.63 2.00
C ALA A 44 1.66 4.37 2.40
N LEU A 45 2.64 3.95 1.60
CA LEU A 45 3.49 2.80 1.90
C LEU A 45 4.35 3.03 3.16
N CYS A 46 4.96 4.20 3.28
CA CYS A 46 5.73 4.58 4.47
C CYS A 46 4.86 4.60 5.74
N PHE A 47 3.60 5.04 5.62
CA PHE A 47 2.64 5.02 6.72
C PHE A 47 2.26 3.60 7.13
N VAL A 48 2.01 2.71 6.17
CA VAL A 48 1.82 1.27 6.42
C VAL A 48 3.06 0.69 7.12
N GLU A 49 4.28 0.94 6.63
CA GLU A 49 5.52 0.52 7.31
C GLU A 49 5.59 1.03 8.77
N CYS A 50 5.08 2.23 9.05
CA CYS A 50 5.04 2.80 10.39
C CYS A 50 4.00 2.10 11.30
N LEU A 51 2.82 1.79 10.76
CA LEU A 51 1.74 1.09 11.48
C LEU A 51 2.14 -0.32 11.90
N PHE A 52 2.83 -1.05 11.03
CA PHE A 52 3.25 -2.43 11.29
C PHE A 52 4.50 -2.55 12.18
N ASN A 53 5.21 -1.45 12.43
CA ASN A 53 6.43 -1.44 13.22
C ASN A 53 6.20 -0.92 14.66
N GLN A 54 4.98 -1.06 15.18
CA GLN A 54 4.66 -0.71 16.57
C GLN A 54 5.20 -1.77 17.55
N PRO A 55 5.62 -1.38 18.77
CA PRO A 55 6.21 -2.31 19.73
C PRO A 55 5.24 -3.41 20.21
N GLU A 56 3.93 -3.16 20.11
CA GLU A 56 2.88 -4.14 20.46
C GLU A 56 2.69 -5.23 19.39
N SER A 57 3.06 -4.96 18.13
CA SER A 57 3.01 -5.96 17.05
C SER A 57 4.25 -6.86 17.09
N GLN A 58 4.35 -7.69 18.13
CA GLN A 58 5.46 -8.64 18.37
C GLN A 58 5.57 -9.79 17.33
N ARG A 59 4.73 -9.80 16.29
CA ARG A 59 4.63 -10.92 15.34
C ARG A 59 5.71 -10.93 14.25
N SER A 60 6.42 -9.82 14.02
CA SER A 60 7.56 -9.79 13.09
C SER A 60 8.35 -8.48 13.15
N THR A 61 9.01 -8.20 14.27
CA THR A 61 9.94 -7.07 14.36
C THR A 61 11.23 -7.39 13.59
N GLY A 62 11.44 -6.76 12.42
CA GLY A 62 12.69 -6.89 11.66
C GLY A 62 12.63 -6.48 10.19
N GLU A 63 13.78 -6.48 9.52
CA GLU A 63 13.93 -6.19 8.07
C GLU A 63 13.05 -7.09 7.19
N GLY A 64 12.79 -8.33 7.62
CA GLY A 64 11.92 -9.27 6.91
C GLY A 64 10.45 -8.83 6.82
N LEU A 65 9.93 -8.13 7.83
CA LEU A 65 8.58 -7.55 7.76
C LEU A 65 8.56 -6.40 6.75
N ARG A 66 9.55 -5.50 6.83
CA ARG A 66 9.67 -4.37 5.90
C ARG A 66 9.76 -4.84 4.45
N ASN A 67 10.56 -5.88 4.18
CA ASN A 67 10.69 -6.46 2.85
C ASN A 67 9.36 -7.06 2.37
N ARG A 68 8.64 -7.78 3.24
CA ARG A 68 7.31 -8.32 2.91
C ARG A 68 6.28 -7.22 2.60
N LEU A 69 6.25 -6.15 3.39
CA LEU A 69 5.36 -5.00 3.14
C LEU A 69 5.69 -4.30 1.81
N ARG A 70 6.98 -4.09 1.51
CA ARG A 70 7.42 -3.51 0.24
C ARG A 70 7.09 -4.38 -0.97
N GLN A 71 7.17 -5.69 -0.80
CA GLN A 71 6.75 -6.68 -1.80
C GLN A 71 5.23 -6.86 -1.85
N ARG A 72 4.45 -6.14 -1.02
CA ARG A 72 2.99 -6.26 -0.90
C ARG A 72 2.54 -7.69 -0.59
N ASN A 73 3.37 -8.42 0.15
CA ASN A 73 3.21 -9.82 0.49
C ASN A 73 3.13 -10.00 2.02
N HIS A 74 2.15 -9.35 2.63
CA HIS A 74 1.87 -9.48 4.06
C HIS A 74 0.42 -9.96 4.23
N PRO A 75 0.14 -10.94 5.13
CA PRO A 75 -1.22 -11.49 5.29
C PRO A 75 -2.25 -10.44 5.66
N ASP A 76 -1.85 -9.41 6.43
CA ASP A 76 -2.73 -8.32 6.87
C ASP A 76 -2.66 -7.07 5.97
N LEU A 77 -2.05 -7.16 4.79
CA LEU A 77 -2.00 -6.07 3.81
C LEU A 77 -2.65 -6.49 2.49
N LEU A 78 -3.75 -5.83 2.13
CA LEU A 78 -4.35 -5.96 0.81
C LEU A 78 -4.01 -4.73 -0.05
N TRP A 79 -3.37 -4.96 -1.20
CA TRP A 79 -3.09 -3.92 -2.18
C TRP A 79 -4.05 -4.01 -3.36
N VAL A 80 -4.83 -2.96 -3.60
CA VAL A 80 -5.76 -2.88 -4.73
C VAL A 80 -5.27 -1.83 -5.71
N GLU A 81 -5.06 -2.23 -6.95
CA GLU A 81 -4.65 -1.33 -8.03
C GLU A 81 -5.35 -1.67 -9.35
N PRO A 82 -5.43 -0.73 -10.30
CA PRO A 82 -6.00 -0.98 -11.62
C PRO A 82 -5.20 -2.04 -12.39
N THR A 83 -5.91 -2.98 -13.04
CA THR A 83 -5.28 -4.08 -13.79
C THR A 83 -5.79 -4.19 -15.23
N TYR A 84 -4.94 -4.75 -16.09
CA TYR A 84 -5.32 -5.24 -17.40
C TYR A 84 -5.83 -6.68 -17.32
N LEU A 85 -6.76 -7.06 -18.19
CA LEU A 85 -7.23 -8.44 -18.29
C LEU A 85 -6.70 -9.10 -19.56
N HIS A 86 -5.71 -9.99 -19.45
CA HIS A 86 -5.11 -10.71 -20.57
C HIS A 86 -5.29 -12.21 -20.44
N GLN A 87 -5.99 -12.84 -21.40
CA GLN A 87 -6.22 -14.29 -21.42
C GLN A 87 -6.79 -14.81 -20.08
N GLY A 88 -7.73 -14.07 -19.49
CA GLY A 88 -8.33 -14.39 -18.19
C GLY A 88 -7.46 -14.06 -16.97
N LYS A 89 -6.18 -13.72 -17.15
CA LYS A 89 -5.28 -13.28 -16.07
C LYS A 89 -5.31 -11.77 -15.90
N ARG A 90 -5.27 -11.32 -14.65
CA ARG A 90 -5.13 -9.90 -14.30
C ARG A 90 -3.65 -9.56 -14.19
N LEU A 91 -3.23 -8.52 -14.89
CA LEU A 91 -1.85 -8.06 -14.91
C LEU A 91 -1.80 -6.62 -14.40
N SER A 92 -0.90 -6.35 -13.47
CA SER A 92 -0.55 -4.99 -13.09
C SER A 92 0.10 -4.25 -14.27
N ILE A 93 0.22 -2.92 -14.15
CA ILE A 93 0.89 -2.10 -15.17
C ILE A 93 2.34 -2.58 -15.38
N ALA A 94 3.06 -2.85 -14.28
CA ALA A 94 4.45 -3.31 -14.32
C ALA A 94 4.57 -4.69 -15.00
N GLU A 95 3.68 -5.62 -14.66
CA GLU A 95 3.67 -6.97 -15.26
C GLU A 95 3.33 -6.94 -16.75
N ALA A 96 2.40 -6.08 -17.16
CA ALA A 96 2.05 -5.93 -18.57
C ALA A 96 3.23 -5.37 -19.38
N ILE A 97 3.97 -4.41 -18.82
CA ILE A 97 5.20 -3.88 -19.44
C ILE A 97 6.26 -4.97 -19.53
N ALA A 98 6.51 -5.71 -18.45
CA ALA A 98 7.47 -6.81 -18.43
C ALA A 98 7.11 -7.94 -19.42
N SER A 99 5.82 -8.18 -19.63
CA SER A 99 5.31 -9.17 -20.59
C SER A 99 5.27 -8.64 -22.05
N GLY A 100 5.70 -7.41 -22.31
CA GLY A 100 5.70 -6.79 -23.64
C GLY A 100 4.31 -6.42 -24.17
N ILE A 101 3.27 -6.45 -23.32
CA ILE A 101 1.88 -6.23 -23.73
C ILE A 101 1.56 -4.74 -23.68
N LYS A 102 1.66 -4.05 -24.81
CA LYS A 102 1.19 -2.66 -24.96
C LYS A 102 -0.31 -2.64 -25.21
N ARG A 103 -1.09 -2.08 -24.27
CA ARG A 103 -2.54 -1.92 -24.42
C ARG A 103 -2.92 -0.48 -24.71
N LYS A 104 -3.95 -0.31 -25.56
CA LYS A 104 -4.57 0.99 -25.85
C LYS A 104 -5.53 1.46 -24.75
N THR A 105 -6.22 0.53 -24.09
CA THR A 105 -7.17 0.85 -23.01
C THR A 105 -6.43 1.09 -21.71
N LEU A 106 -6.92 1.99 -20.86
CA LEU A 106 -6.40 2.22 -19.51
C LEU A 106 -6.71 1.02 -18.59
N PRO A 107 -5.87 0.73 -17.58
CA PRO A 107 -6.15 -0.30 -16.60
C PRO A 107 -7.28 0.19 -15.69
N VAL A 108 -8.12 -0.73 -15.23
CA VAL A 108 -9.30 -0.40 -14.40
C VAL A 108 -9.35 -1.30 -13.18
N ILE A 109 -9.95 -0.80 -12.09
CA ILE A 109 -10.33 -1.62 -10.95
C ILE A 109 -11.64 -2.32 -11.31
N ARG A 110 -11.69 -3.63 -11.12
CA ARG A 110 -12.84 -4.45 -11.50
C ARG A 110 -13.65 -4.86 -10.28
N LEU A 111 -14.88 -5.29 -10.52
CA LEU A 111 -15.83 -5.62 -9.46
C LEU A 111 -15.38 -6.82 -8.61
N GLU A 112 -14.73 -7.80 -9.23
CA GLU A 112 -14.00 -8.86 -8.54
C GLU A 112 -12.97 -8.38 -7.50
N GLN A 113 -12.16 -7.36 -7.81
CA GLN A 113 -11.11 -6.84 -6.94
C GLN A 113 -11.73 -6.13 -5.74
N VAL A 114 -12.90 -5.50 -5.93
CA VAL A 114 -13.67 -4.91 -4.83
C VAL A 114 -14.25 -6.01 -3.93
N ARG A 115 -14.77 -7.09 -4.51
CA ARG A 115 -15.29 -8.24 -3.74
C ARG A 115 -14.21 -8.95 -2.92
N GLU A 116 -12.97 -8.97 -3.42
CA GLU A 116 -11.81 -9.52 -2.70
C GLU A 116 -11.55 -8.77 -1.37
N ILE A 117 -11.90 -7.49 -1.26
CA ILE A 117 -11.78 -6.74 0.00
C ILE A 117 -12.66 -7.37 1.09
N SER A 118 -13.92 -7.68 0.78
CA SER A 118 -14.82 -8.34 1.74
C SER A 118 -14.32 -9.73 2.12
N GLN A 119 -13.79 -10.49 1.16
CA GLN A 119 -13.23 -11.82 1.42
C GLN A 119 -11.97 -11.75 2.29
N PHE A 120 -11.12 -10.75 2.06
CA PHE A 120 -9.91 -10.52 2.82
C PHE A 120 -10.23 -10.19 4.28
N LEU A 121 -11.19 -9.28 4.51
CA LEU A 121 -11.63 -8.90 5.86
C LEU A 121 -12.39 -10.00 6.59
N ALA A 122 -12.97 -10.96 5.87
CA ALA A 122 -13.69 -12.10 6.45
C ALA A 122 -12.75 -13.22 6.96
N ARG A 123 -11.44 -13.15 6.69
CA ARG A 123 -10.47 -14.12 7.20
C ARG A 123 -10.34 -13.95 8.72
N SER A 124 -10.51 -15.03 9.47
CA SER A 124 -10.19 -15.03 10.91
C SER A 124 -8.68 -14.91 11.12
N ALA A 125 -8.27 -14.01 12.01
CA ALA A 125 -6.87 -13.75 12.38
C ALA A 125 -6.25 -14.82 13.28
#